data_AF-A0A353WUU6-F1
#
_entry.id   AF-A0A353WUU6-F1
#
_cell.length_a   1.000
_cell.length_b   1.000
_cell.length_c   1.000
_cell.angle_alpha   90.00
_cell.angle_beta   90.00
_cell.angle_gamma   90.00
#
_symmetry.space_group_name_H-M   'P 1'
#
loop_
_entity.id
_entity.type
_entity.pdbx_description
1 polymer ?
#
loop_
_entity_poly.entity_id
_entity_poly.type
_entity_poly.pdbx_seq_one_letter_code
_entity_poly.pdbx_strand_id
1 'polypeptide(L)'
;MILMNILKKYILPAFALFAFACDTEIDIPAPSTGSGSAQLDFSNYVAVGNSLTAGFMDNGLYEEAQMNSFPAIINGQLQAAGAETNFTQPMVSGNGSGYLRLASLDLIASEFTFDSAFLAPDPSFLQKATGSGFNNIGVPGIRVSDIKTPGYGADPQQANPFFWRMLPSGSELTTYADYVATSDPTFFTCWLGNNDVLGYATSGGLTPLTDSATFNSFYRDLVDGMVNGGAQGVVATIPDVTNIPFFQIVPWNGIPIFTQADVDSANVGYAREIDPQIELAVTIAAVATNVIPDLAFQAAYQPAYDAAIDAGASDQEAQAIAEQAVEDLSNQLISELPDHL
;
A
#
# COMPACT_ATOMS: atom_id res chain seq x y z
N MET A 1 22.98 56.50 -30.76
CA MET A 1 21.59 56.84 -30.35
C MET A 1 20.65 55.62 -30.34
N ILE A 2 20.68 54.77 -31.37
CA ILE A 2 19.81 53.57 -31.49
C ILE A 2 20.08 52.52 -30.39
N LEU A 3 21.35 52.22 -30.10
CA LEU A 3 21.76 51.26 -29.05
C LEU A 3 21.26 51.65 -27.65
N MET A 4 21.25 52.96 -27.35
CA MET A 4 20.83 53.49 -26.05
C MET A 4 19.31 53.47 -25.86
N ASN A 5 18.56 53.53 -26.97
CA ASN A 5 17.11 53.34 -26.97
C ASN A 5 16.72 51.86 -26.85
N ILE A 6 17.50 50.93 -27.43
CA ILE A 6 17.27 49.48 -27.28
C ILE A 6 17.57 49.04 -25.84
N LEU A 7 18.67 49.53 -25.23
CA LEU A 7 18.97 49.28 -23.81
C LEU A 7 17.84 49.75 -22.89
N LYS A 8 17.34 50.98 -23.07
CA LYS A 8 16.28 51.52 -22.19
C LYS A 8 14.92 50.86 -22.40
N LYS A 9 14.60 50.44 -23.62
CA LYS A 9 13.26 49.95 -23.97
C LYS A 9 13.04 48.46 -23.70
N TYR A 10 14.12 47.66 -23.67
CA TYR A 10 14.03 46.21 -23.49
C TYR A 10 14.78 45.69 -22.26
N ILE A 11 15.93 46.27 -21.89
CA ILE A 11 16.74 45.76 -20.77
C ILE A 11 16.22 46.25 -19.42
N LEU A 12 15.73 47.50 -19.31
CA LEU A 12 15.11 47.98 -18.05
C LEU A 12 13.86 47.18 -17.64
N PRO A 13 12.88 46.91 -18.54
CA PRO A 13 11.74 46.08 -18.17
C PRO A 13 12.12 44.61 -17.92
N ALA A 14 13.10 44.05 -18.64
CA ALA A 14 13.61 42.71 -18.37
C ALA A 14 14.29 42.60 -16.98
N PHE A 15 15.07 43.60 -16.59
CA PHE A 15 15.69 43.66 -15.26
C PHE A 15 14.66 43.85 -14.13
N ALA A 16 13.58 44.60 -14.40
CA ALA A 16 12.45 44.72 -13.48
C ALA A 16 11.68 43.39 -13.32
N LEU A 17 11.53 42.58 -14.38
CA LEU A 17 10.95 41.24 -14.31
C LEU A 17 11.81 40.25 -13.49
N PHE A 18 13.14 40.38 -13.49
CA PHE A 18 14.02 39.58 -12.65
C PHE A 18 14.10 40.08 -11.19
N ALA A 19 13.95 41.38 -10.94
CA ALA A 19 13.99 41.95 -9.59
C ALA A 19 12.68 41.79 -8.79
N PHE A 20 11.57 41.48 -9.46
CA PHE A 20 10.26 41.21 -8.85
C PHE A 20 9.82 39.75 -9.02
N ALA A 21 10.71 38.86 -9.48
CA ALA A 21 10.55 37.45 -9.21
C ALA A 21 10.68 37.30 -7.68
N CYS A 22 9.54 37.34 -6.97
CA CYS A 22 9.49 36.85 -5.62
C CYS A 22 10.05 35.43 -5.68
N ASP A 23 11.26 35.25 -5.17
CA ASP A 23 11.64 33.95 -4.67
C ASP A 23 10.57 33.66 -3.62
N THR A 24 9.65 32.76 -3.92
CA THR A 24 8.88 32.09 -2.88
C THR A 24 9.90 31.24 -2.14
N GLU A 25 10.76 31.88 -1.35
CA GLU A 25 11.39 31.22 -0.22
C GLU A 25 10.23 30.80 0.66
N ILE A 26 9.83 29.54 0.53
CA ILE A 26 9.10 28.87 1.57
C ILE A 26 10.08 28.93 2.75
N ASP A 27 9.82 29.82 3.69
CA ASP A 27 10.53 29.90 4.96
C ASP A 27 10.21 28.60 5.69
N ILE A 28 11.04 27.56 5.45
CA ILE A 28 10.94 26.28 6.14
C ILE A 28 11.59 26.54 7.48
N PRO A 29 10.82 26.65 8.58
CA PRO A 29 11.41 26.89 9.89
C PRO A 29 12.40 25.76 10.17
N ALA A 30 13.64 26.13 10.50
CA ALA A 30 14.65 25.17 10.87
C ALA A 30 14.15 24.36 12.08
N PRO A 31 14.40 23.03 12.13
CA PRO A 31 14.09 22.23 13.30
C PRO A 31 14.74 22.84 14.54
N SER A 32 13.94 23.08 15.58
CA SER A 32 14.42 23.64 16.84
C SER A 32 13.94 22.79 18.00
N THR A 33 14.79 22.65 19.02
CA THR A 33 14.34 22.15 20.31
C THR A 33 13.32 23.15 20.87
N GLY A 34 12.08 22.73 21.04
CA GLY A 34 11.00 23.62 21.47
C GLY A 34 11.34 24.31 22.80
N SER A 35 10.85 25.53 23.01
CA SER A 35 11.07 26.31 24.25
C SER A 35 10.22 25.85 25.45
N GLY A 36 9.56 24.69 25.34
CA GLY A 36 8.67 24.15 26.35
C GLY A 36 9.42 23.42 27.47
N SER A 37 8.79 23.29 28.64
CA SER A 37 9.35 22.53 29.76
C SER A 37 9.17 21.01 29.65
N ALA A 38 8.38 20.54 28.69
CA ALA A 38 8.17 19.13 28.43
C ALA A 38 9.25 18.61 27.49
N GLN A 39 10.09 17.70 27.97
CA GLN A 39 11.07 17.00 27.17
C GLN A 39 10.44 15.72 26.64
N LEU A 40 10.21 15.66 25.32
CA LEU A 40 9.76 14.45 24.65
C LEU A 40 10.94 13.50 24.45
N ASP A 41 10.71 12.20 24.63
CA ASP A 41 11.70 11.16 24.42
C ASP A 41 11.47 10.49 23.06
N PHE A 42 12.34 10.78 22.10
CA PHE A 42 12.28 10.21 20.74
C PHE A 42 13.21 9.02 20.53
N SER A 43 13.83 8.49 21.61
CA SER A 43 14.80 7.39 21.51
C SER A 43 14.22 6.13 20.86
N ASN A 44 12.92 5.87 21.04
CA ASN A 44 12.16 4.88 20.31
C ASN A 44 10.88 5.50 19.69
N TYR A 45 11.04 6.22 18.60
CA TYR A 45 9.93 6.74 17.81
C TYR A 45 9.28 5.63 16.98
N VAL A 46 7.98 5.33 17.21
CA VAL A 46 7.22 4.35 16.42
C VAL A 46 6.09 5.02 15.64
N ALA A 47 6.00 4.74 14.34
CA ALA A 47 4.92 5.20 13.48
C ALA A 47 3.98 4.04 13.12
N VAL A 48 2.72 4.17 13.52
CA VAL A 48 1.65 3.18 13.34
C VAL A 48 0.65 3.70 12.31
N GLY A 49 0.24 2.87 11.37
CA GLY A 49 -0.80 3.26 10.41
C GLY A 49 -0.84 2.39 9.17
N ASN A 50 -1.23 2.99 8.06
CA ASN A 50 -1.54 2.32 6.80
C ASN A 50 -0.49 2.61 5.71
N SER A 51 -0.92 2.62 4.44
CA SER A 51 -0.14 2.96 3.25
C SER A 51 0.55 4.31 3.36
N LEU A 52 -0.13 5.33 3.89
CA LEU A 52 0.44 6.68 4.06
C LEU A 52 1.63 6.66 5.01
N THR A 53 1.55 5.86 6.08
CA THR A 53 2.63 5.66 7.05
C THR A 53 3.77 4.86 6.43
N ALA A 54 3.45 3.81 5.67
CA ALA A 54 4.44 2.95 5.03
C ALA A 54 5.31 3.68 3.98
N GLY A 55 4.80 4.78 3.42
CA GLY A 55 5.38 5.40 2.22
C GLY A 55 4.95 4.68 0.94
N PHE A 56 3.71 4.18 0.89
CA PHE A 56 3.14 3.65 -0.34
C PHE A 56 2.67 4.81 -1.23
N MET A 57 3.16 4.86 -2.46
CA MET A 57 2.81 5.88 -3.47
C MET A 57 2.91 5.27 -4.86
N ASP A 58 2.33 5.93 -5.87
CA ASP A 58 2.34 5.43 -7.26
C ASP A 58 1.84 3.97 -7.40
N ASN A 59 0.86 3.60 -6.58
CA ASN A 59 0.33 2.24 -6.48
C ASN A 59 1.35 1.17 -6.06
N GLY A 60 2.42 1.54 -5.37
CA GLY A 60 3.42 0.61 -4.89
C GLY A 60 4.14 1.04 -3.61
N LEU A 61 4.87 0.09 -3.03
CA LEU A 61 5.87 0.32 -2.00
C LEU A 61 7.24 0.02 -2.62
N TYR A 62 8.08 1.05 -2.70
CA TYR A 62 9.44 0.98 -3.23
C TYR A 62 10.37 1.85 -2.38
N GLU A 63 11.69 1.66 -2.51
CA GLU A 63 12.68 2.24 -1.60
C GLU A 63 12.57 3.77 -1.51
N GLU A 64 12.55 4.46 -2.65
CA GLU A 64 12.46 5.92 -2.69
C GLU A 64 11.18 6.42 -2.03
N ALA A 65 10.08 5.68 -2.16
CA ALA A 65 8.81 6.01 -1.55
C ALA A 65 8.86 5.90 -0.01
N GLN A 66 9.47 4.84 0.52
CA GLN A 66 9.67 4.63 1.96
C GLN A 66 10.57 5.70 2.58
N MET A 67 11.60 6.14 1.85
CA MET A 67 12.50 7.21 2.28
C MET A 67 11.83 8.58 2.32
N ASN A 68 10.73 8.76 1.59
CA ASN A 68 9.91 9.98 1.57
C ASN A 68 8.58 9.83 2.32
N SER A 69 8.42 8.75 3.10
CA SER A 69 7.27 8.58 3.98
C SER A 69 7.24 9.68 5.05
N PHE A 70 6.04 10.07 5.52
CA PHE A 70 5.95 11.09 6.57
C PHE A 70 6.73 10.71 7.84
N PRO A 71 6.79 9.44 8.30
CA PRO A 71 7.61 9.06 9.44
C PRO A 71 9.11 9.20 9.18
N ALA A 72 9.59 8.87 7.98
CA ALA A 72 10.99 9.06 7.59
C ALA A 72 11.37 10.55 7.58
N ILE A 73 10.48 11.40 7.07
CA ILE A 73 10.65 12.87 7.09
C ILE A 73 10.69 13.38 8.53
N ILE A 74 9.73 12.98 9.38
CA ILE A 74 9.71 13.35 10.81
C ILE A 74 11.01 12.94 11.48
N ASN A 75 11.45 11.68 11.29
CA ASN A 75 12.70 11.20 11.85
C ASN A 75 13.90 12.06 11.42
N GLY A 76 13.98 12.42 10.13
CA GLY A 76 15.02 13.32 9.62
C GLY A 76 14.99 14.69 10.30
N GLN A 77 13.81 15.26 10.54
CA GLN A 77 13.68 16.53 11.27
C GLN A 77 14.06 16.41 12.74
N LEU A 78 13.72 15.29 13.40
CA LEU A 78 14.09 15.01 14.79
C LEU A 78 15.62 14.92 14.93
N GLN A 79 16.28 14.16 14.04
CA GLN A 79 17.74 14.06 14.00
C GLN A 79 18.40 15.42 13.74
N ALA A 80 17.85 16.22 12.81
CA ALA A 80 18.34 17.57 12.53
C ALA A 80 18.19 18.52 13.74
N ALA A 81 17.18 18.30 14.61
CA ALA A 81 17.01 19.01 15.87
C ALA A 81 17.90 18.46 17.01
N GLY A 82 18.71 17.43 16.75
CA GLY A 82 19.62 16.82 17.72
C GLY A 82 19.00 15.72 18.59
N ALA A 83 17.82 15.20 18.23
CA ALA A 83 17.26 14.03 18.90
C ALA A 83 18.02 12.76 18.50
N GLU A 84 18.30 11.89 19.47
CA GLU A 84 18.74 10.52 19.20
C GLU A 84 17.52 9.68 18.84
N THR A 85 17.56 9.02 17.68
CA THR A 85 16.47 8.14 17.21
C THR A 85 17.06 6.84 16.68
N ASN A 86 16.34 5.73 16.88
CA ASN A 86 16.70 4.40 16.38
C ASN A 86 15.91 4.02 15.10
N PHE A 87 15.36 5.00 14.38
CA PHE A 87 14.30 4.77 13.41
C PHE A 87 14.71 3.85 12.25
N THR A 88 14.01 2.72 12.14
CA THR A 88 14.15 1.72 11.07
C THR A 88 12.83 1.48 10.36
N GLN A 89 12.91 1.04 9.10
CA GLN A 89 11.76 0.71 8.26
C GLN A 89 11.97 -0.66 7.61
N PRO A 90 10.90 -1.42 7.30
CA PRO A 90 10.98 -2.69 6.56
C PRO A 90 11.26 -2.41 5.08
N MET A 91 12.48 -1.95 4.78
CA MET A 91 12.87 -1.48 3.44
C MET A 91 12.68 -2.58 2.40
N VAL A 92 12.11 -2.23 1.25
CA VAL A 92 12.07 -3.08 0.06
C VAL A 92 13.25 -2.78 -0.84
N SER A 93 13.57 -3.70 -1.75
CA SER A 93 14.63 -3.56 -2.74
C SER A 93 14.08 -3.68 -4.15
N GLY A 94 14.84 -3.18 -5.14
CA GLY A 94 14.46 -3.24 -6.55
C GLY A 94 13.13 -2.51 -6.78
N ASN A 95 12.22 -3.14 -7.51
CA ASN A 95 10.89 -2.59 -7.76
C ASN A 95 9.95 -2.66 -6.54
N GLY A 96 10.39 -3.25 -5.42
CA GLY A 96 9.54 -3.46 -4.25
C GLY A 96 8.28 -4.22 -4.60
N SER A 97 7.10 -3.68 -4.29
CA SER A 97 5.82 -4.30 -4.66
C SER A 97 5.43 -4.11 -6.14
N GLY A 98 6.28 -3.50 -6.95
CA GLY A 98 5.91 -2.96 -8.25
C GLY A 98 5.21 -1.61 -8.09
N TYR A 99 5.44 -0.67 -9.00
CA TYR A 99 4.88 0.67 -8.95
C TYR A 99 4.72 1.31 -10.34
N LEU A 100 3.80 2.26 -10.42
CA LEU A 100 3.53 3.03 -11.63
C LEU A 100 4.63 4.08 -11.80
N ARG A 101 5.25 4.11 -12.97
CA ARG A 101 6.18 5.18 -13.34
C ARG A 101 5.80 5.70 -14.71
N LEU A 102 5.50 7.00 -14.79
CA LEU A 102 5.16 7.64 -16.06
C LEU A 102 6.38 7.62 -17.01
N ALA A 103 6.25 6.93 -18.14
CA ALA A 103 7.26 6.89 -19.19
C ALA A 103 7.10 8.05 -20.18
N SER A 104 5.86 8.31 -20.60
CA SER A 104 5.52 9.42 -21.49
C SER A 104 4.13 9.98 -21.20
N LEU A 105 3.96 11.25 -21.52
CA LEU A 105 2.69 11.96 -21.48
C LEU A 105 2.58 12.86 -22.72
N ASP A 106 1.62 12.55 -23.58
CA ASP A 106 1.22 13.40 -24.70
C ASP A 106 -0.16 14.01 -24.41
N LEU A 107 -0.15 15.26 -23.96
CA LEU A 107 -1.37 16.00 -23.64
C LEU A 107 -2.20 16.36 -24.88
N ILE A 108 -1.60 16.41 -26.07
CA ILE A 108 -2.32 16.72 -27.32
C ILE A 108 -3.07 15.48 -27.78
N ALA A 109 -2.42 14.33 -27.74
CA ALA A 109 -3.05 13.05 -28.04
C ALA A 109 -3.95 12.54 -26.89
N SER A 110 -3.83 13.12 -25.69
CA SER A 110 -4.43 12.59 -24.46
C SER A 110 -3.98 11.16 -24.15
N GLU A 111 -2.72 10.87 -24.47
CA GLU A 111 -2.10 9.56 -24.29
C GLU A 111 -1.06 9.63 -23.17
N PHE A 112 -0.97 8.56 -22.39
CA PHE A 112 0.10 8.36 -21.43
C PHE A 112 0.52 6.90 -21.45
N THR A 113 1.78 6.64 -21.12
CA THR A 113 2.30 5.28 -20.99
C THR A 113 3.08 5.15 -19.69
N PHE A 114 2.94 3.99 -19.04
CA PHE A 114 3.75 3.64 -17.89
C PHE A 114 4.96 2.81 -18.34
N ASP A 115 6.05 2.96 -17.61
CA ASP A 115 7.26 2.17 -17.81
C ASP A 115 7.04 0.76 -17.25
N SER A 116 6.91 -0.21 -18.16
CA SER A 116 6.66 -1.61 -17.82
C SER A 116 7.79 -2.24 -17.00
N ALA A 117 8.99 -1.66 -16.99
CA ALA A 117 10.11 -2.17 -16.21
C ALA A 117 9.88 -2.09 -14.69
N PHE A 118 8.95 -1.25 -14.23
CA PHE A 118 8.68 -1.01 -12.80
C PHE A 118 7.38 -1.65 -12.29
N LEU A 119 6.52 -2.13 -13.20
CA LEU A 119 5.20 -2.66 -12.84
C LEU A 119 5.28 -3.99 -12.09
N ALA A 120 6.23 -4.84 -12.45
CA ALA A 120 6.40 -6.15 -11.82
C ALA A 120 7.06 -5.98 -10.43
N PRO A 121 6.51 -6.62 -9.38
CA PRO A 121 7.15 -6.70 -8.07
C PRO A 121 8.55 -7.31 -8.17
N ASP A 122 9.46 -6.84 -7.33
CA ASP A 122 10.73 -7.53 -7.12
C ASP A 122 10.47 -8.89 -6.45
N PRO A 123 11.08 -10.00 -6.91
CA PRO A 123 10.86 -11.32 -6.30
C PRO A 123 11.15 -11.37 -4.79
N SER A 124 12.03 -10.51 -4.28
CA SER A 124 12.32 -10.40 -2.83
C SER A 124 11.20 -9.74 -2.02
N PHE A 125 10.19 -9.16 -2.66
CA PHE A 125 9.06 -8.54 -1.98
C PHE A 125 8.23 -9.54 -1.17
N LEU A 126 8.12 -10.78 -1.67
CA LEU A 126 7.44 -11.87 -0.96
C LEU A 126 8.25 -12.40 0.24
N GLN A 127 9.47 -11.93 0.43
CA GLN A 127 10.29 -12.30 1.58
C GLN A 127 10.08 -11.33 2.74
N LYS A 128 10.43 -11.77 3.95
CA LYS A 128 10.47 -10.91 5.13
C LYS A 128 11.58 -9.86 4.98
N ALA A 129 11.36 -8.67 5.55
CA ALA A 129 12.37 -7.61 5.53
C ALA A 129 13.60 -8.04 6.32
N THR A 130 14.77 -7.57 5.88
CA THR A 130 16.00 -7.74 6.66
C THR A 130 15.95 -6.85 7.90
N GLY A 131 16.23 -7.44 9.07
CA GLY A 131 16.15 -6.76 10.36
C GLY A 131 14.90 -7.16 11.16
N SER A 132 14.71 -6.52 12.31
CA SER A 132 13.56 -6.70 13.19
C SER A 132 13.37 -5.45 14.04
N GLY A 133 12.22 -5.34 14.73
CA GLY A 133 11.93 -4.19 15.60
C GLY A 133 11.78 -2.90 14.80
N PHE A 134 11.04 -2.94 13.70
CA PHE A 134 10.85 -1.78 12.84
C PHE A 134 10.06 -0.67 13.54
N ASN A 135 10.50 0.56 13.34
CA ASN A 135 9.84 1.75 13.87
C ASN A 135 8.70 2.22 12.98
N ASN A 136 8.85 2.10 11.65
CA ASN A 136 7.72 2.30 10.74
C ASN A 136 6.93 1.00 10.60
N ILE A 137 5.77 0.97 11.24
CA ILE A 137 4.81 -0.14 11.26
C ILE A 137 3.58 0.23 10.40
N GLY A 138 3.79 0.96 9.30
CA GLY A 138 2.75 1.27 8.33
C GLY A 138 2.42 0.07 7.45
N VAL A 139 1.16 -0.36 7.41
CA VAL A 139 0.72 -1.52 6.60
C VAL A 139 -0.32 -1.07 5.56
N PRO A 140 0.04 -0.97 4.27
CA PRO A 140 -0.92 -0.70 3.20
C PRO A 140 -2.15 -1.63 3.26
N GLY A 141 -3.33 -1.03 3.08
CA GLY A 141 -4.61 -1.74 3.10
C GLY A 141 -5.20 -2.04 4.49
N ILE A 142 -4.44 -1.92 5.58
CA ILE A 142 -4.95 -2.27 6.92
C ILE A 142 -6.06 -1.31 7.38
N ARG A 143 -7.14 -1.87 7.92
CA ARG A 143 -8.23 -1.15 8.60
C ARG A 143 -8.13 -1.32 10.11
N VAL A 144 -8.83 -0.47 10.85
CA VAL A 144 -8.97 -0.65 12.31
C VAL A 144 -9.67 -1.97 12.62
N SER A 145 -10.66 -2.39 11.81
CA SER A 145 -11.31 -3.70 11.96
C SER A 145 -10.37 -4.89 11.84
N ASP A 146 -9.24 -4.73 11.15
CA ASP A 146 -8.34 -5.84 10.83
C ASP A 146 -7.27 -6.06 11.89
N ILE A 147 -7.05 -5.10 12.81
CA ILE A 147 -5.86 -5.10 13.68
C ILE A 147 -5.79 -6.29 14.65
N LYS A 148 -6.93 -6.92 14.93
CA LYS A 148 -7.04 -8.09 15.81
C LYS A 148 -7.20 -9.40 15.07
N THR A 149 -7.16 -9.40 13.74
CA THR A 149 -7.29 -10.61 12.92
C THR A 149 -6.00 -11.42 12.99
N PRO A 150 -6.00 -12.62 13.59
CA PRO A 150 -4.84 -13.50 13.55
C PRO A 150 -4.56 -13.92 12.11
N GLY A 151 -3.30 -13.89 11.72
CA GLY A 151 -2.90 -14.25 10.36
C GLY A 151 -3.17 -13.19 9.30
N TYR A 152 -3.43 -11.93 9.68
CA TYR A 152 -3.60 -10.84 8.72
C TYR A 152 -2.42 -10.71 7.74
N GLY A 153 -1.21 -11.08 8.17
CA GLY A 153 0.00 -11.17 7.33
C GLY A 153 0.61 -12.57 7.35
N ALA A 154 -0.21 -13.63 7.42
CA ALA A 154 0.28 -15.00 7.56
C ALA A 154 1.03 -15.54 6.31
N ASP A 155 0.72 -14.99 5.14
CA ASP A 155 1.25 -15.44 3.86
C ASP A 155 1.37 -14.24 2.90
N PRO A 156 2.50 -14.09 2.17
CA PRO A 156 2.71 -12.95 1.27
C PRO A 156 1.87 -12.97 0.00
N GLN A 157 1.26 -14.09 -0.36
CA GLN A 157 0.44 -14.25 -1.56
C GLN A 157 -1.06 -14.33 -1.23
N GLN A 158 -1.40 -14.89 -0.07
CA GLN A 158 -2.78 -15.14 0.34
C GLN A 158 -3.29 -14.16 1.41
N ALA A 159 -2.40 -13.47 2.12
CA ALA A 159 -2.73 -12.47 3.15
C ALA A 159 -2.11 -11.10 2.82
N ASN A 160 -1.92 -10.22 3.81
CA ASN A 160 -1.31 -8.91 3.59
C ASN A 160 0.23 -9.03 3.48
N PRO A 161 0.84 -8.85 2.28
CA PRO A 161 2.28 -9.02 2.09
C PRO A 161 3.12 -7.99 2.85
N PHE A 162 2.56 -6.80 3.07
CA PHE A 162 3.27 -5.73 3.76
C PHE A 162 3.40 -6.01 5.26
N PHE A 163 2.37 -6.61 5.88
CA PHE A 163 2.48 -7.04 7.27
C PHE A 163 3.31 -8.32 7.41
N TRP A 164 3.13 -9.30 6.49
CA TRP A 164 4.00 -10.48 6.41
C TRP A 164 5.49 -10.09 6.45
N ARG A 165 5.85 -9.06 5.68
CA ARG A 165 7.22 -8.57 5.57
C ARG A 165 7.81 -8.13 6.92
N MET A 166 7.00 -7.67 7.86
CA MET A 166 7.42 -7.14 9.17
C MET A 166 7.50 -8.22 10.27
N LEU A 167 6.78 -9.33 10.09
CA LEU A 167 6.62 -10.36 11.11
C LEU A 167 7.90 -11.19 11.28
N PRO A 168 8.39 -11.44 12.51
CA PRO A 168 9.42 -12.43 12.78
C PRO A 168 9.06 -13.82 12.22
N SER A 169 10.06 -14.62 11.84
CA SER A 169 9.86 -16.03 11.45
C SER A 169 9.18 -16.82 12.56
N GLY A 170 8.09 -17.54 12.23
CA GLY A 170 7.33 -18.33 13.19
C GLY A 170 6.27 -17.54 13.98
N SER A 171 5.97 -16.30 13.57
CA SER A 171 4.96 -15.43 14.20
C SER A 171 3.83 -15.04 13.25
N GLU A 172 3.55 -15.89 12.26
CA GLU A 172 2.60 -15.64 11.16
C GLU A 172 1.17 -15.37 11.65
N LEU A 173 0.80 -15.84 12.84
CA LEU A 173 -0.51 -15.61 13.46
C LEU A 173 -0.58 -14.37 14.36
N THR A 174 0.54 -13.65 14.56
CA THR A 174 0.55 -12.42 15.37
C THR A 174 -0.39 -11.38 14.78
N THR A 175 -1.26 -10.83 15.62
CA THR A 175 -2.15 -9.75 15.21
C THR A 175 -1.37 -8.45 15.06
N TYR A 176 -1.85 -7.51 14.25
CA TYR A 176 -1.22 -6.20 14.12
C TYR A 176 -1.19 -5.44 15.45
N ALA A 177 -2.26 -5.52 16.24
CA ALA A 177 -2.32 -4.91 17.56
C ALA A 177 -1.26 -5.48 18.52
N ASP A 178 -1.06 -6.80 18.53
CA ASP A 178 -0.02 -7.43 19.35
C ASP A 178 1.39 -7.03 18.88
N TYR A 179 1.61 -7.00 17.56
CA TYR A 179 2.88 -6.55 16.99
C TYR A 179 3.21 -5.12 17.42
N VAL A 180 2.25 -4.18 17.30
CA VAL A 180 2.40 -2.79 17.76
C VAL A 180 2.67 -2.73 19.26
N ALA A 181 1.96 -3.51 20.09
CA ALA A 181 2.18 -3.53 21.53
C ALA A 181 3.60 -3.98 21.91
N THR A 182 4.25 -4.83 21.11
CA THR A 182 5.65 -5.25 21.34
C THR A 182 6.69 -4.23 20.89
N SER A 183 6.29 -3.14 20.23
CA SER A 183 7.22 -2.12 19.73
C SER A 183 7.74 -1.16 20.81
N ASP A 184 7.12 -1.15 22.00
CA ASP A 184 7.52 -0.40 23.21
C ASP A 184 7.95 1.07 22.96
N PRO A 185 7.09 1.90 22.33
CA PRO A 185 7.46 3.27 21.94
C PRO A 185 7.76 4.17 23.14
N THR A 186 8.69 5.10 22.98
CA THR A 186 8.82 6.27 23.87
C THR A 186 8.02 7.46 23.33
N PHE A 187 7.92 7.55 22.00
CA PHE A 187 7.04 8.47 21.30
C PHE A 187 6.38 7.78 20.10
N PHE A 188 5.11 8.08 19.81
CA PHE A 188 4.43 7.52 18.64
C PHE A 188 3.66 8.52 17.79
N THR A 189 3.51 8.19 16.51
CA THR A 189 2.49 8.78 15.63
C THR A 189 1.55 7.68 15.18
N CYS A 190 0.24 7.84 15.36
CA CYS A 190 -0.77 6.88 14.91
C CYS A 190 -1.69 7.54 13.89
N TRP A 191 -1.66 7.05 12.65
CA TRP A 191 -2.56 7.48 11.58
C TRP A 191 -3.21 6.27 10.91
N LEU A 192 -4.22 5.73 11.59
CA LEU A 192 -4.99 4.58 11.14
C LEU A 192 -6.48 4.93 11.05
N GLY A 193 -7.23 4.22 10.20
CA GLY A 193 -8.70 4.33 10.14
C GLY A 193 -9.27 4.87 8.84
N ASN A 194 -8.45 5.47 7.96
CA ASN A 194 -8.95 5.95 6.68
C ASN A 194 -9.46 4.79 5.80
N ASN A 195 -8.81 3.62 5.82
CA ASN A 195 -9.20 2.47 4.99
C ASN A 195 -10.56 1.89 5.38
N ASP A 196 -10.99 2.05 6.64
CA ASP A 196 -12.33 1.65 7.10
C ASP A 196 -13.44 2.38 6.33
N VAL A 197 -13.23 3.66 6.03
CA VAL A 197 -14.19 4.52 5.30
C VAL A 197 -13.90 4.56 3.81
N LEU A 198 -12.62 4.65 3.43
CA LEU A 198 -12.19 4.73 2.03
C LEU A 198 -12.59 3.46 1.27
N GLY A 199 -12.34 2.26 1.83
CA GLY A 199 -12.72 1.00 1.20
C GLY A 199 -14.24 0.88 1.01
N TYR A 200 -15.04 1.34 1.97
CA TYR A 200 -16.49 1.44 1.81
C TYR A 200 -16.86 2.38 0.65
N ALA A 201 -16.28 3.59 0.64
CA ALA A 201 -16.62 4.62 -0.34
C ALA A 201 -16.22 4.24 -1.78
N THR A 202 -15.01 3.70 -1.99
CA THR A 202 -14.51 3.33 -3.32
C THR A 202 -15.15 2.05 -3.86
N SER A 203 -15.66 1.17 -2.98
CA SER A 203 -16.38 -0.04 -3.38
C SER A 203 -17.88 0.19 -3.64
N GLY A 204 -18.37 1.42 -3.49
CA GLY A 204 -19.81 1.72 -3.57
C GLY A 204 -20.64 1.06 -2.46
N GLY A 205 -20.00 0.70 -1.33
CA GLY A 205 -20.61 0.06 -0.18
C GLY A 205 -20.59 -1.47 -0.17
N LEU A 206 -19.92 -2.12 -1.13
CA LEU A 206 -19.72 -3.57 -1.15
C LEU A 206 -18.80 -4.02 -0.01
N THR A 207 -17.70 -3.30 0.21
CA THR A 207 -16.88 -3.48 1.42
C THR A 207 -17.60 -2.82 2.58
N PRO A 208 -17.97 -3.55 3.65
CA PRO A 208 -18.74 -2.97 4.74
C PRO A 208 -17.92 -1.92 5.48
N LEU A 209 -18.58 -0.83 5.85
CA LEU A 209 -18.04 0.18 6.76
C LEU A 209 -17.82 -0.47 8.13
N THR A 210 -16.66 -0.26 8.74
CA THR A 210 -16.40 -0.70 10.11
C THR A 210 -17.40 -0.04 11.05
N ASP A 211 -18.10 -0.85 11.85
CA ASP A 211 -19.08 -0.32 12.78
C ASP A 211 -18.41 0.53 13.85
N SER A 212 -19.10 1.58 14.30
CA SER A 212 -18.53 2.58 15.21
C SER A 212 -18.14 2.01 16.57
N ALA A 213 -18.77 0.93 17.04
CA ALA A 213 -18.45 0.32 18.32
C ALA A 213 -17.14 -0.47 18.23
N THR A 214 -16.98 -1.29 17.17
CA THR A 214 -15.74 -2.00 16.85
C THR A 214 -14.61 -1.04 16.59
N PHE A 215 -14.82 0.01 15.77
CA PHE A 215 -13.81 1.02 15.53
C PHE A 215 -13.32 1.64 16.83
N ASN A 216 -14.24 2.14 17.67
CA ASN A 216 -13.88 2.76 18.95
C ASN A 216 -13.15 1.81 19.89
N SER A 217 -13.60 0.55 19.96
CA SER A 217 -12.98 -0.47 20.82
C SER A 217 -11.56 -0.80 20.36
N PHE A 218 -11.39 -1.15 19.08
CA PHE A 218 -10.10 -1.58 18.55
C PHE A 218 -9.10 -0.43 18.47
N TYR A 219 -9.53 0.78 18.12
CA TYR A 219 -8.67 1.94 18.12
C TYR A 219 -8.16 2.29 19.53
N ARG A 220 -9.03 2.17 20.55
CA ARG A 220 -8.63 2.35 21.95
C ARG A 220 -7.60 1.31 22.35
N ASP A 221 -7.86 0.03 22.08
CA ASP A 221 -6.92 -1.04 22.43
C ASP A 221 -5.55 -0.85 21.76
N LEU A 222 -5.52 -0.37 20.50
CA LEU A 222 -4.29 -0.05 19.79
C LEU A 222 -3.50 1.08 20.46
N VAL A 223 -4.18 2.18 20.81
CA VAL A 223 -3.54 3.33 21.46
C VAL A 223 -3.11 2.97 22.88
N ASP A 224 -3.96 2.27 23.64
CA ASP A 224 -3.66 1.77 24.99
C ASP A 224 -2.42 0.87 24.98
N GLY A 225 -2.26 0.02 23.96
CA GLY A 225 -1.07 -0.80 23.74
C GLY A 225 0.24 0.00 23.66
N MET A 226 0.20 1.25 23.17
CA MET A 226 1.37 2.14 23.12
C MET A 226 1.52 2.99 24.39
N VAL A 227 0.44 3.56 24.92
CA VAL A 227 0.52 4.50 26.05
C VAL A 227 0.70 3.82 27.41
N ASN A 228 0.35 2.53 27.55
CA ASN A 228 0.53 1.78 28.79
C ASN A 228 2.01 1.66 29.21
N GLY A 229 2.94 1.75 28.25
CA GLY A 229 4.39 1.85 28.51
C GLY A 229 4.88 3.24 28.94
N GLY A 230 4.00 4.24 28.95
CA GLY A 230 4.33 5.64 29.24
C GLY A 230 4.62 6.49 28.00
N ALA A 231 4.45 5.93 26.80
CA ALA A 231 4.67 6.64 25.55
C ALA A 231 3.77 7.87 25.42
N GLN A 232 4.34 8.99 24.98
CA GLN A 232 3.57 10.13 24.49
C GLN A 232 3.37 10.00 22.98
N GLY A 233 2.36 10.65 22.40
CA GLY A 233 2.21 10.55 20.96
C GLY A 233 1.15 11.45 20.37
N VAL A 234 1.07 11.39 19.05
CA VAL A 234 0.12 12.12 18.23
C VAL A 234 -0.78 11.12 17.52
N VAL A 235 -2.09 11.36 17.62
CA VAL A 235 -3.11 10.63 16.88
C VAL A 235 -3.65 11.55 15.80
N ALA A 236 -3.55 11.13 14.53
CA ALA A 236 -4.01 11.91 13.40
C ALA A 236 -5.46 11.56 13.04
N THR A 237 -6.23 12.59 12.66
CA THR A 237 -7.62 12.43 12.21
C THR A 237 -7.70 11.82 10.82
N ILE A 238 -8.83 11.19 10.50
CA ILE A 238 -9.13 10.71 9.16
C ILE A 238 -9.51 11.92 8.29
N PRO A 239 -8.78 12.20 7.18
CA PRO A 239 -9.17 13.23 6.23
C PRO A 239 -10.47 12.83 5.51
N ASP A 240 -11.18 13.81 4.96
CA ASP A 240 -12.35 13.53 4.13
C ASP A 240 -11.92 12.76 2.87
N VAL A 241 -12.28 11.47 2.83
CA VAL A 241 -11.92 10.54 1.76
C VAL A 241 -12.56 10.91 0.42
N THR A 242 -13.59 11.75 0.41
CA THR A 242 -14.25 12.18 -0.83
C THR A 242 -13.49 13.30 -1.55
N ASN A 243 -12.46 13.89 -0.94
CA ASN A 243 -11.64 14.93 -1.56
C ASN A 243 -10.57 14.39 -2.50
N ILE A 244 -10.37 13.07 -2.58
CA ILE A 244 -9.39 12.48 -3.50
C ILE A 244 -9.87 12.56 -4.96
N PRO A 245 -8.94 12.56 -5.94
CA PRO A 245 -9.27 12.59 -7.37
C PRO A 245 -10.30 11.57 -7.83
N PHE A 246 -10.35 10.38 -7.21
CA PHE A 246 -11.32 9.33 -7.51
C PHE A 246 -12.79 9.82 -7.48
N PHE A 247 -13.15 10.67 -6.52
CA PHE A 247 -14.52 11.19 -6.38
C PHE A 247 -14.72 12.57 -7.03
N GLN A 248 -13.64 13.27 -7.37
CA GLN A 248 -13.68 14.67 -7.82
C GLN A 248 -13.47 14.82 -9.33
N ILE A 249 -12.64 13.96 -9.94
CA ILE A 249 -12.23 14.08 -11.35
C ILE A 249 -13.14 13.29 -12.27
N VAL A 250 -13.52 12.08 -11.87
CA VAL A 250 -14.39 11.21 -12.68
C VAL A 250 -15.82 11.35 -12.16
N PRO A 251 -16.70 12.10 -12.84
CA PRO A 251 -18.10 12.18 -12.44
C PRO A 251 -18.76 10.81 -12.52
N TRP A 252 -19.51 10.44 -11.48
CA TRP A 252 -20.29 9.20 -11.44
C TRP A 252 -21.32 9.12 -12.60
N ASN A 253 -21.67 10.27 -13.19
CA ASN A 253 -22.54 10.44 -14.35
C ASN A 253 -21.80 11.03 -15.56
N GLY A 254 -20.50 10.73 -15.71
CA GLY A 254 -19.66 11.29 -16.78
C GLY A 254 -20.11 10.98 -18.21
N ILE A 255 -21.03 10.02 -18.38
CA ILE A 255 -21.80 9.88 -19.60
C ILE A 255 -23.10 10.67 -19.41
N PRO A 256 -23.28 11.80 -20.12
CA PRO A 256 -24.55 12.49 -20.16
C PRO A 256 -25.62 11.61 -20.81
N ILE A 257 -26.29 10.77 -20.02
CA ILE A 257 -27.40 9.94 -20.48
C ILE A 257 -28.66 10.82 -20.48
N PHE A 258 -28.90 11.51 -21.60
CA PHE A 258 -30.06 12.39 -21.75
C PHE A 258 -31.17 11.78 -22.61
N THR A 259 -30.88 10.71 -23.35
CA THR A 259 -31.81 10.03 -24.24
C THR A 259 -31.66 8.51 -24.19
N GLN A 260 -32.68 7.77 -24.65
CA GLN A 260 -32.60 6.32 -24.83
C GLN A 260 -31.46 5.92 -25.78
N ALA A 261 -31.15 6.74 -26.79
CA ALA A 261 -30.06 6.47 -27.72
C ALA A 261 -28.67 6.56 -27.05
N ASP A 262 -28.51 7.44 -26.05
CA ASP A 262 -27.29 7.54 -25.24
C ASP A 262 -27.14 6.29 -24.36
N VAL A 263 -28.23 5.79 -23.78
CA VAL A 263 -28.24 4.51 -23.03
C VAL A 263 -27.82 3.35 -23.93
N ASP A 264 -28.42 3.24 -25.12
CA ASP A 264 -28.14 2.15 -26.04
C ASP A 264 -26.66 2.19 -26.50
N SER A 265 -26.13 3.39 -26.75
CA SER A 265 -24.72 3.60 -27.12
C SER A 265 -23.76 3.29 -25.97
N ALA A 266 -24.10 3.70 -24.75
CA ALA A 266 -23.34 3.38 -23.55
C ALA A 266 -23.31 1.86 -23.32
N ASN A 267 -24.46 1.17 -23.39
CA ASN A 267 -24.55 -0.28 -23.25
C ASN A 267 -23.74 -1.01 -24.32
N VAL A 268 -23.71 -0.52 -25.57
CA VAL A 268 -22.84 -1.08 -26.61
C VAL A 268 -21.36 -0.87 -26.28
N GLY A 269 -20.99 0.27 -25.70
CA GLY A 269 -19.64 0.54 -25.20
C GLY A 269 -19.26 -0.39 -24.04
N TYR A 270 -20.10 -0.50 -23.01
CA TYR A 270 -19.94 -1.43 -21.89
C TYR A 270 -19.80 -2.88 -22.40
N ALA A 271 -20.70 -3.32 -23.29
CA ALA A 271 -20.66 -4.66 -23.85
C ALA A 271 -19.43 -4.96 -24.71
N ARG A 272 -18.78 -3.93 -25.28
CA ARG A 272 -17.58 -4.10 -26.10
C ARG A 272 -16.30 -4.05 -25.27
N GLU A 273 -16.22 -3.10 -24.34
CA GLU A 273 -14.97 -2.76 -23.67
C GLU A 273 -14.90 -3.36 -22.26
N ILE A 274 -16.03 -3.47 -21.57
CA ILE A 274 -16.09 -3.83 -20.14
C ILE A 274 -16.60 -5.26 -19.94
N ASP A 275 -17.69 -5.67 -20.60
CA ASP A 275 -18.25 -7.02 -20.44
C ASP A 275 -17.23 -8.13 -20.77
N PRO A 276 -16.41 -8.05 -21.84
CA PRO A 276 -15.41 -9.08 -22.09
C PRO A 276 -14.33 -9.15 -21.00
N GLN A 277 -14.00 -8.02 -20.37
CA GLN A 277 -13.03 -7.98 -19.26
C GLN A 277 -13.65 -8.57 -17.99
N ILE A 278 -14.92 -8.28 -17.71
CA ILE A 278 -15.66 -8.87 -16.59
C ILE A 278 -15.85 -10.37 -16.80
N GLU A 279 -16.29 -10.81 -17.98
CA GLU A 279 -16.46 -12.22 -18.32
C GLU A 279 -15.14 -12.97 -18.23
N LEU A 280 -14.04 -12.39 -18.70
CA LEU A 280 -12.72 -12.96 -18.56
C LEU A 280 -12.30 -13.06 -17.09
N ALA A 281 -12.45 -12.00 -16.30
CA ALA A 281 -12.11 -12.01 -14.87
C ALA A 281 -12.94 -13.04 -14.09
N VAL A 282 -14.25 -13.13 -14.36
CA VAL A 282 -15.14 -14.14 -13.77
C VAL A 282 -14.76 -15.55 -14.21
N THR A 283 -14.38 -15.73 -15.48
CA THR A 283 -13.95 -17.03 -16.00
C THR A 283 -12.62 -17.46 -15.39
N ILE A 284 -11.63 -16.56 -15.31
CA ILE A 284 -10.34 -16.79 -14.65
C ILE A 284 -10.57 -17.17 -13.19
N ALA A 285 -11.39 -16.41 -12.46
CA ALA A 285 -11.73 -16.73 -11.08
C ALA A 285 -12.38 -18.11 -10.96
N ALA A 286 -13.38 -18.42 -11.80
CA ALA A 286 -14.06 -19.71 -11.79
C ALA A 286 -13.13 -20.88 -12.15
N VAL A 287 -12.20 -20.68 -13.10
CA VAL A 287 -11.20 -21.67 -13.50
C VAL A 287 -10.20 -21.90 -12.37
N ALA A 288 -9.69 -20.83 -11.77
CA ALA A 288 -8.75 -20.90 -10.65
C ALA A 288 -9.36 -21.60 -9.43
N THR A 289 -10.63 -21.34 -9.11
CA THR A 289 -11.25 -21.89 -7.89
C THR A 289 -11.85 -23.28 -8.07
N ASN A 290 -12.33 -23.64 -9.28
CA ASN A 290 -13.09 -24.88 -9.47
C ASN A 290 -12.42 -25.87 -10.43
N VAL A 291 -11.71 -25.38 -11.45
CA VAL A 291 -11.21 -26.25 -12.54
C VAL A 291 -9.78 -26.68 -12.28
N ILE A 292 -8.92 -25.74 -11.88
CA ILE A 292 -7.50 -26.03 -11.63
C ILE A 292 -7.29 -27.02 -10.48
N PRO A 293 -7.93 -26.87 -9.30
CA PRO A 293 -7.77 -27.84 -8.21
C PRO A 293 -8.19 -29.26 -8.61
N ASP A 294 -9.29 -29.40 -9.36
CA ASP A 294 -9.77 -30.69 -9.86
C ASP A 294 -8.79 -31.32 -10.86
N LEU A 295 -8.26 -30.52 -11.80
CA LEU A 295 -7.27 -30.99 -12.77
C LEU A 295 -5.95 -31.36 -12.11
N ALA A 296 -5.48 -30.55 -11.16
CA ALA A 296 -4.27 -30.82 -10.41
C ALA A 296 -4.43 -32.10 -9.57
N PHE A 297 -5.59 -32.31 -8.95
CA PHE A 297 -5.89 -33.55 -8.23
C PHE A 297 -5.82 -34.77 -9.14
N GLN A 298 -6.45 -34.71 -10.32
CA GLN A 298 -6.42 -35.80 -11.30
C GLN A 298 -5.01 -36.07 -11.85
N ALA A 299 -4.18 -35.03 -11.99
CA ALA A 299 -2.87 -35.12 -12.61
C ALA A 299 -1.75 -35.50 -11.64
N ALA A 300 -1.78 -35.01 -10.40
CA ALA A 300 -0.67 -35.10 -9.46
C ALA A 300 -0.90 -36.08 -8.31
N TYR A 301 -2.15 -36.28 -7.86
CA TYR A 301 -2.41 -37.01 -6.61
C TYR A 301 -1.94 -38.47 -6.66
N GLN A 302 -2.47 -39.27 -7.60
CA GLN A 302 -2.15 -40.70 -7.66
C GLN A 302 -0.66 -40.95 -7.98
N PRO A 303 -0.02 -40.25 -8.93
CA PRO A 303 1.41 -40.42 -9.19
C PRO A 303 2.30 -40.09 -7.99
N ALA A 304 1.98 -39.01 -7.25
CA ALA A 304 2.73 -38.63 -6.07
C ALA A 304 2.51 -39.61 -4.90
N TYR A 305 1.27 -40.08 -4.72
CA TYR A 305 0.93 -41.10 -3.73
C TYR A 305 1.70 -42.40 -3.98
N ASP A 306 1.62 -42.94 -5.20
CA ASP A 306 2.28 -44.20 -5.57
C ASP A 306 3.81 -44.08 -5.44
N ALA A 307 4.39 -42.96 -5.86
CA ALA A 307 5.82 -42.70 -5.69
C ALA A 307 6.24 -42.63 -4.22
N ALA A 308 5.41 -42.07 -3.35
CA ALA A 308 5.67 -42.03 -1.91
C ALA A 308 5.58 -43.43 -1.27
N ILE A 309 4.58 -44.22 -1.64
CA ILE A 309 4.45 -45.62 -1.20
C ILE A 309 5.64 -46.47 -1.66
N ASP A 310 6.07 -46.32 -2.92
CA ASP A 310 7.24 -47.01 -3.47
C ASP A 310 8.54 -46.59 -2.75
N ALA A 311 8.59 -45.36 -2.25
CA ALA A 311 9.69 -44.85 -1.42
C ALA A 311 9.62 -45.30 0.06
N GLY A 312 8.58 -46.05 0.44
CA GLY A 312 8.42 -46.61 1.78
C GLY A 312 7.68 -45.73 2.78
N ALA A 313 6.98 -44.69 2.31
CA ALA A 313 6.08 -43.90 3.15
C ALA A 313 4.90 -44.75 3.66
N SER A 314 4.40 -44.44 4.85
CA SER A 314 3.09 -44.95 5.29
C SER A 314 1.96 -44.35 4.43
N ASP A 315 0.79 -44.99 4.41
CA ASP A 315 -0.39 -44.46 3.69
C ASP A 315 -0.71 -43.01 4.09
N GLN A 316 -0.56 -42.65 5.37
CA GLN A 316 -0.82 -41.30 5.85
C GLN A 316 0.22 -40.28 5.36
N GLU A 317 1.50 -40.67 5.32
CA GLU A 317 2.57 -39.82 4.77
C GLU A 317 2.44 -39.68 3.25
N ALA A 318 2.08 -40.75 2.55
CA ALA A 318 1.84 -40.73 1.11
C ALA A 318 0.64 -39.86 0.73
N GLN A 319 -0.44 -39.87 1.53
CA GLN A 319 -1.57 -38.94 1.37
C GLN A 319 -1.12 -37.49 1.49
N ALA A 320 -0.38 -37.15 2.55
CA ALA A 320 0.10 -35.79 2.76
C ALA A 320 1.02 -35.30 1.62
N ILE A 321 1.91 -36.16 1.12
CA ILE A 321 2.79 -35.85 -0.01
C ILE A 321 1.97 -35.64 -1.30
N ALA A 322 0.95 -36.47 -1.54
CA ALA A 322 0.08 -36.34 -2.69
C ALA A 322 -0.77 -35.07 -2.65
N GLU A 323 -1.31 -34.70 -1.49
CA GLU A 323 -2.03 -33.44 -1.28
C GLU A 323 -1.13 -32.23 -1.55
N GLN A 324 0.11 -32.23 -1.06
CA GLN A 324 1.08 -31.17 -1.35
C GLN A 324 1.40 -31.06 -2.84
N ALA A 325 1.57 -32.18 -3.55
CA ALA A 325 1.82 -32.17 -4.99
C ALA A 325 0.64 -31.60 -5.80
N VAL A 326 -0.59 -31.82 -5.34
CA VAL A 326 -1.80 -31.21 -5.93
C VAL A 326 -1.84 -29.71 -5.69
N GLU A 327 -1.49 -29.26 -4.48
CA GLU A 327 -1.41 -27.84 -4.14
C GLU A 327 -0.34 -27.12 -4.99
N ASP A 328 0.86 -27.69 -5.06
CA ASP A 328 1.98 -27.13 -5.83
C ASP A 328 1.62 -26.99 -7.33
N LEU A 329 1.01 -28.02 -7.92
CA LEU A 329 0.57 -27.99 -9.31
C LEU A 329 -0.59 -27.01 -9.52
N SER A 330 -1.51 -26.91 -8.56
CA SER A 330 -2.61 -25.93 -8.63
C SER A 330 -2.06 -24.51 -8.66
N ASN A 331 -1.12 -24.20 -7.77
CA ASN A 331 -0.49 -22.88 -7.68
C ASN A 331 0.31 -22.55 -8.95
N GLN A 332 1.03 -23.54 -9.50
CA GLN A 332 1.71 -23.36 -10.78
C GLN A 332 0.72 -23.03 -11.90
N LEU A 333 -0.35 -23.81 -12.06
CA LEU A 333 -1.33 -23.59 -13.12
C LEU A 333 -2.09 -22.26 -12.96
N ILE A 334 -2.36 -21.84 -11.72
CA ILE A 334 -2.95 -20.52 -11.44
C ILE A 334 -2.00 -19.40 -11.86
N SER A 335 -0.69 -19.55 -11.61
CA SER A 335 0.31 -18.55 -12.01
C SER A 335 0.51 -18.43 -13.53
N GLU A 336 0.00 -19.40 -14.30
CA GLU A 336 0.01 -19.38 -15.76
C GLU A 336 -1.27 -18.76 -16.36
N LEU A 337 -2.28 -18.43 -15.54
CA LEU A 337 -3.47 -17.71 -16.00
C LEU A 337 -3.08 -16.27 -16.42
N PRO A 338 -3.81 -15.67 -17.39
CA PRO A 338 -3.51 -14.31 -17.83
C PRO A 338 -3.62 -13.31 -16.67
N ASP A 339 -2.55 -12.56 -16.40
CA ASP A 339 -2.55 -11.44 -15.45
C ASP A 339 -3.36 -10.28 -16.03
N HIS A 340 -4.65 -10.19 -15.69
CA HIS A 340 -5.47 -9.05 -16.04
C HIS A 340 -6.43 -8.69 -14.91
N LEU A 341 -5.92 -7.90 -13.96
CA LEU A 341 -6.59 -6.72 -13.39
C LEU A 341 -5.53 -5.78 -12.80
#